data_AF-A0A2W5EYQ0-F1
#
_entry.id   AF-A0A2W5EYQ0-F1
#
_cell.length_a   1.000
_cell.length_b   1.000
_cell.length_c   1.000
_cell.angle_alpha   90.00
_cell.angle_beta   90.00
_cell.angle_gamma   90.00
#
_symmetry.space_group_name_H-M   'P 1'
#
loop_
_entity.id
_entity.type
_entity.pdbx_description
1 polymer ?
#
loop_
_entity_poly.entity_id
_entity_poly.type
_entity_poly.pdbx_seq_one_letter_code
_entity_poly.pdbx_strand_id
1 'polypeptide(L)'
;MKKALLLVSVCFTQLFAFAQTTTTTTITTTKTVVTTYNGKPRELRPIGSELSIGVETGLAVGNLKHYSSMGVGGSVKYAYNFNESMAATFQSGYISFISKNPTHDGTNYGNGKIKTSQIPFKAGFRYSLGRFYMEPQLGVSLLRQKMIDTGNSDNTTGFTYAGNIGVLATRDFDISVRYEGISKSGGSIGYLGLRLAYSFPFGK
;
A
#
# COMPACT_ATOMS: atom_id res chain seq x y z
N MET A 1 6.29 -40.06 7.60
CA MET A 1 5.83 -38.64 7.53
C MET A 1 5.23 -38.27 6.16
N LYS A 2 4.53 -39.18 5.47
CA LYS A 2 3.93 -38.93 4.13
C LYS A 2 2.40 -38.75 4.14
N LYS A 3 1.73 -38.93 5.30
CA LYS A 3 0.26 -38.87 5.41
C LYS A 3 -0.31 -37.46 5.64
N ALA A 4 0.50 -36.51 6.12
CA ALA A 4 0.06 -35.13 6.35
C ALA A 4 0.02 -34.26 5.07
N LEU A 5 0.80 -34.64 4.04
CA LEU A 5 0.91 -33.86 2.80
C LEU A 5 -0.29 -34.08 1.86
N LEU A 6 -1.00 -35.20 2.01
CA LEU A 6 -2.11 -35.57 1.13
C LEU A 6 -3.45 -34.95 1.57
N LEU A 7 -3.62 -34.65 2.86
CA LEU A 7 -4.84 -34.02 3.39
C LEU A 7 -4.91 -32.50 3.11
N VAL A 8 -3.77 -31.83 2.96
CA VAL A 8 -3.73 -30.39 2.61
C VAL A 8 -4.00 -30.16 1.11
N SER A 9 -3.66 -31.14 0.25
CA SER A 9 -3.91 -31.07 -1.20
C SER A 9 -5.39 -31.31 -1.56
N VAL A 10 -6.08 -32.19 -0.83
CA VAL A 10 -7.50 -32.50 -1.08
C VAL A 10 -8.43 -31.39 -0.59
N CYS A 11 -8.04 -30.64 0.44
CA CYS A 11 -8.83 -29.51 0.95
C CYS A 11 -8.74 -28.27 0.02
N PHE A 12 -7.62 -28.08 -0.68
CA PHE A 12 -7.45 -26.99 -1.64
C PHE A 12 -8.17 -27.26 -2.98
N THR A 13 -8.43 -28.52 -3.32
CA THR A 13 -9.14 -28.91 -4.55
C THR A 13 -10.65 -29.01 -4.40
N GLN A 14 -11.19 -29.22 -3.19
CA GLN A 14 -12.65 -29.25 -2.97
C GLN A 14 -13.28 -27.86 -2.73
N LEU A 15 -12.49 -26.85 -2.36
CA LEU A 15 -12.99 -25.48 -2.22
C LEU A 15 -13.23 -24.78 -3.58
N PHE A 16 -12.72 -25.35 -4.68
CA PHE A 16 -12.92 -24.86 -6.04
C PHE A 16 -14.14 -25.47 -6.76
N ALA A 17 -14.80 -26.47 -6.17
CA ALA A 17 -15.84 -27.25 -6.86
C ALA A 17 -17.29 -26.86 -6.54
N PHE A 18 -17.54 -25.89 -5.64
CA PHE A 18 -18.90 -25.57 -5.16
C PHE A 18 -19.47 -24.22 -5.60
N ALA A 19 -18.84 -23.53 -6.55
CA ALA A 19 -19.39 -22.28 -7.09
C ALA A 19 -19.72 -22.43 -8.58
N GLN A 20 -21.00 -22.73 -8.82
CA GLN A 20 -21.81 -22.32 -9.99
C GLN A 20 -21.90 -23.30 -11.18
N THR A 21 -22.88 -24.18 -11.03
CA THR A 21 -23.78 -24.69 -12.07
C THR A 21 -24.38 -23.55 -12.92
N THR A 22 -24.16 -23.64 -14.23
CA THR A 22 -24.98 -23.21 -15.38
C THR A 22 -25.41 -21.73 -15.44
N THR A 23 -25.03 -20.96 -16.46
CA THR A 23 -25.75 -20.96 -17.74
C THR A 23 -24.87 -20.47 -18.89
N THR A 24 -24.69 -21.34 -19.88
CA THR A 24 -24.14 -21.01 -21.20
C THR A 24 -25.06 -20.02 -21.90
N THR A 25 -24.54 -18.86 -22.31
CA THR A 25 -25.12 -18.12 -23.44
C THR A 25 -24.00 -17.56 -24.28
N THR A 26 -23.78 -18.22 -25.40
CA THR A 26 -22.90 -17.82 -26.50
C THR A 26 -23.39 -16.48 -27.03
N ILE A 27 -22.58 -15.42 -26.93
CA ILE A 27 -22.70 -14.26 -27.81
C ILE A 27 -21.29 -13.83 -28.20
N THR A 28 -20.77 -14.43 -29.27
CA THR A 28 -19.76 -13.79 -30.11
C THR A 28 -20.44 -12.60 -30.76
N THR A 29 -19.99 -11.38 -30.47
CA THR A 29 -19.68 -10.30 -31.44
C THR A 29 -19.52 -8.98 -30.68
N THR A 30 -18.27 -8.50 -30.67
CA THR A 30 -17.84 -7.11 -30.44
C THR A 30 -17.90 -6.54 -29.01
N LYS A 31 -16.73 -6.14 -28.54
CA LYS A 31 -16.40 -5.35 -27.35
C LYS A 31 -17.56 -4.47 -26.85
N THR A 32 -17.81 -4.54 -25.53
CA THR A 32 -18.75 -3.76 -24.69
C THR A 32 -19.99 -4.56 -24.27
N VAL A 33 -19.82 -5.44 -23.28
CA VAL A 33 -20.95 -6.01 -22.52
C VAL A 33 -21.19 -5.11 -21.31
N VAL A 34 -22.15 -4.20 -21.43
CA VAL A 34 -22.75 -3.53 -20.27
C VAL A 34 -23.72 -4.54 -19.65
N THR A 35 -23.25 -5.30 -18.66
CA THR A 35 -24.13 -6.09 -17.81
C THR A 35 -24.72 -5.16 -16.75
N THR A 36 -25.95 -4.72 -16.98
CA THR A 36 -26.80 -4.07 -15.98
C THR A 36 -27.04 -5.02 -14.81
N TYR A 37 -26.27 -4.87 -13.74
CA TYR A 37 -26.60 -5.47 -12.44
C TYR A 37 -27.64 -4.58 -11.75
N ASN A 38 -28.80 -5.16 -11.44
CA ASN A 38 -29.83 -4.55 -10.59
C ASN A 38 -29.37 -4.56 -9.11
N GLY A 39 -28.29 -3.82 -8.85
CA GLY A 39 -27.65 -3.63 -7.56
C GLY A 39 -26.70 -2.45 -7.72
N LYS A 40 -26.61 -1.59 -6.69
CA LYS A 40 -25.77 -0.38 -6.68
C LYS A 40 -24.44 -0.65 -7.41
N PRO A 41 -23.98 0.23 -8.34
CA PRO A 41 -22.84 -0.06 -9.20
C PRO A 41 -21.70 -0.67 -8.39
N ARG A 42 -21.27 -1.90 -8.71
CA ARG A 42 -19.98 -2.38 -8.22
C ARG A 42 -18.97 -1.42 -8.80
N GLU A 43 -18.29 -0.66 -7.95
CA GLU A 43 -17.23 0.25 -8.37
C GLU A 43 -16.02 -0.56 -8.84
N LEU A 44 -16.13 -1.10 -10.05
CA LEU A 44 -15.11 -1.89 -10.71
C LEU A 44 -14.05 -0.94 -11.26
N ARG A 45 -12.78 -1.24 -10.95
CA ARG A 45 -11.65 -0.49 -11.50
C ARG A 45 -11.50 -0.83 -12.98
N PRO A 46 -11.33 0.16 -13.87
CA PRO A 46 -11.10 -0.10 -15.28
C PRO A 46 -9.86 -0.99 -15.51
N ILE A 47 -9.98 -1.94 -16.44
CA ILE A 47 -8.86 -2.77 -16.91
C ILE A 47 -7.89 -1.86 -17.66
N GLY A 48 -6.58 -2.02 -17.41
CA GLY A 48 -5.54 -1.20 -18.00
C GLY A 48 -4.70 -0.43 -16.99
N SER A 49 -4.07 0.65 -17.46
CA SER A 49 -3.13 1.45 -16.68
C SER A 49 -3.85 2.56 -15.91
N GLU A 50 -3.59 2.61 -14.61
CA GLU A 50 -4.09 3.64 -13.71
C GLU A 50 -2.92 4.34 -13.03
N LEU A 51 -3.02 5.67 -12.95
CA LEU A 51 -2.11 6.49 -12.17
C LEU A 51 -2.87 7.12 -11.00
N SER A 52 -2.48 6.81 -9.79
CA SER A 52 -3.06 7.37 -8.57
C SER A 52 -2.07 8.29 -7.88
N ILE A 53 -2.50 9.51 -7.60
CA ILE A 53 -1.74 10.46 -6.79
C ILE A 53 -2.47 10.61 -5.47
N GLY A 54 -1.75 10.54 -4.36
CA GLY A 54 -2.35 10.63 -3.05
C GLY A 54 -1.48 11.30 -2.02
N VAL A 55 -2.14 11.90 -1.04
CA VAL A 55 -1.50 12.42 0.17
C VAL A 55 -1.46 11.29 1.18
N GLU A 56 -0.33 11.18 1.88
CA GLU A 56 -0.09 10.15 2.88
C GLU A 56 0.26 10.81 4.22
N THR A 57 -0.33 10.34 5.30
CA THR A 57 0.05 10.70 6.67
C THR A 57 0.54 9.44 7.36
N GLY A 58 1.69 9.48 8.01
CA GLY A 58 2.27 8.35 8.73
C GLY A 58 2.26 8.58 10.24
N LEU A 59 1.54 7.76 10.99
CA LEU A 59 1.67 7.70 12.43
C LEU A 59 2.74 6.66 12.79
N ALA A 60 3.77 7.11 13.49
CA ALA A 60 4.78 6.25 14.06
C ALA A 60 4.16 5.26 15.06
N VAL A 61 4.39 3.96 14.87
CA VAL A 61 3.93 2.88 15.78
C VAL A 61 5.12 2.06 16.28
N GLY A 62 4.99 1.45 17.46
CA GLY A 62 6.08 0.72 18.11
C GLY A 62 7.20 1.64 18.61
N ASN A 63 8.46 1.23 18.44
CA ASN A 63 9.64 1.94 18.94
C ASN A 63 9.86 3.34 18.32
N LEU A 64 9.15 3.71 17.25
CA LEU A 64 9.20 5.05 16.69
C LEU A 64 8.50 6.12 17.55
N LYS A 65 7.60 5.73 18.46
CA LYS A 65 6.88 6.69 19.31
C LYS A 65 7.82 7.58 20.13
N HIS A 66 9.02 7.10 20.45
CA HIS A 66 10.03 7.85 21.19
C HIS A 66 10.83 8.84 20.33
N TYR A 67 10.82 8.72 19.01
CA TYR A 67 11.67 9.53 18.11
C TYR A 67 10.90 10.40 17.10
N SER A 68 9.64 10.07 16.81
CA SER A 68 8.81 10.85 15.89
C SER A 68 7.32 10.61 16.15
N SER A 69 6.49 11.64 16.00
CA SER A 69 5.06 11.53 16.29
C SER A 69 4.18 11.34 15.06
N MET A 70 4.54 11.99 13.96
CA MET A 70 3.71 12.02 12.75
C MET A 70 4.54 12.46 11.55
N GLY A 71 4.31 11.81 10.42
CA GLY A 71 4.82 12.19 9.12
C GLY A 71 3.70 12.57 8.18
N VAL A 72 4.00 13.44 7.23
CA VAL A 72 3.11 13.82 6.15
C VAL A 72 3.89 13.81 4.85
N GLY A 73 3.22 13.41 3.77
CA GLY A 73 3.87 13.16 2.51
C GLY A 73 2.89 13.07 1.35
N GLY A 74 3.46 12.89 0.18
CA GLY A 74 2.75 12.61 -1.05
C GLY A 74 3.30 11.36 -1.69
N SER A 75 2.46 10.64 -2.42
CA SER A 75 2.88 9.46 -3.15
C SER A 75 2.16 9.34 -4.48
N VAL A 76 2.86 8.80 -5.44
CA VAL A 76 2.31 8.39 -6.72
C VAL A 76 2.30 6.87 -6.78
N LYS A 77 1.26 6.30 -7.36
CA LYS A 77 1.10 4.87 -7.52
C LYS A 77 0.67 4.62 -8.95
N TYR A 78 1.43 3.79 -9.65
CA TYR A 78 1.04 3.23 -10.91
C TYR A 78 0.44 1.85 -10.67
N ALA A 79 -0.71 1.56 -11.24
CA ALA A 79 -1.35 0.25 -11.18
C ALA A 79 -1.66 -0.22 -12.60
N TYR A 80 -1.34 -1.49 -12.87
CA TYR A 80 -1.72 -2.18 -14.09
C TYR A 80 -2.72 -3.26 -13.74
N ASN A 81 -4.00 -3.00 -14.02
CA ASN A 81 -5.09 -3.94 -13.76
C ASN A 81 -5.12 -4.97 -14.89
N PHE A 82 -4.75 -6.22 -14.58
CA PHE A 82 -4.90 -7.34 -15.51
C PHE A 82 -6.37 -7.74 -15.62
N ASN A 83 -7.04 -7.80 -14.46
CA ASN A 83 -8.45 -8.16 -14.30
C ASN A 83 -9.12 -7.17 -13.33
N GLU A 84 -10.44 -7.24 -13.20
CA GLU A 84 -11.21 -6.43 -12.23
C GLU A 84 -10.80 -6.66 -10.76
N SER A 85 -10.28 -7.85 -10.44
CA SER A 85 -9.87 -8.24 -9.09
C SER A 85 -8.36 -8.21 -8.86
N MET A 86 -7.52 -8.12 -9.90
CA MET A 86 -6.07 -8.29 -9.76
C MET A 86 -5.30 -7.22 -10.53
N ALA A 87 -4.35 -6.59 -9.84
CA ALA A 87 -3.48 -5.58 -10.43
C ALA A 87 -2.04 -5.70 -9.92
N ALA A 88 -1.08 -5.49 -10.80
CA ALA A 88 0.28 -5.18 -10.37
C ALA A 88 0.34 -3.69 -10.02
N THR A 89 1.05 -3.35 -8.96
CA THR A 89 1.16 -1.96 -8.48
C THR A 89 2.60 -1.61 -8.21
N PHE A 90 2.94 -0.37 -8.54
CA PHE A 90 4.21 0.25 -8.23
C PHE A 90 3.94 1.57 -7.55
N GLN A 91 4.52 1.78 -6.38
CA GLN A 91 4.35 2.97 -5.57
C GLN A 91 5.71 3.63 -5.32
N SER A 92 5.76 4.93 -5.56
CA SER A 92 6.85 5.79 -5.10
C SER A 92 6.29 6.99 -4.35
N GLY A 93 7.02 7.52 -3.39
CA GLY A 93 6.54 8.70 -2.66
C GLY A 93 7.64 9.42 -1.92
N TYR A 94 7.21 10.45 -1.20
CA TYR A 94 8.05 11.25 -0.33
C TYR A 94 7.27 11.52 0.95
N ILE A 95 7.77 11.03 2.08
CA ILE A 95 7.18 11.25 3.40
C ILE A 95 8.20 11.99 4.26
N SER A 96 7.79 13.11 4.84
CA SER A 96 8.57 13.84 5.83
C SER A 96 8.01 13.58 7.21
N PHE A 97 8.83 13.01 8.08
CA PHE A 97 8.55 12.82 9.49
C PHE A 97 9.00 14.04 10.28
N ILE A 98 8.07 14.62 11.03
CA ILE A 98 8.34 15.73 11.95
C ILE A 98 8.72 15.09 13.29
N SER A 99 10.01 15.10 13.62
CA SER A 99 10.44 14.69 14.96
C SER A 99 9.98 15.72 16.00
N LYS A 100 9.35 15.20 17.07
CA LYS A 100 9.27 15.93 18.34
C LYS A 100 10.67 15.95 18.94
N ASN A 101 10.99 17.05 19.65
CA ASN A 101 12.27 17.23 20.32
C ASN A 101 12.69 15.93 21.04
N PRO A 102 13.92 15.42 20.86
CA PRO A 102 14.37 14.21 21.51
C PRO A 102 14.38 14.45 23.02
N THR A 103 13.35 13.98 23.70
CA THR A 103 13.36 13.80 25.15
C THR A 103 13.75 12.36 25.38
N HIS A 104 15.02 12.14 25.69
CA HIS A 104 15.51 10.87 26.19
C HIS A 104 15.79 11.07 27.68
N ASP A 105 15.11 10.30 28.52
CA ASP A 105 15.44 10.20 29.95
C ASP A 105 15.44 11.55 30.72
N GLY A 106 14.43 12.39 30.49
CA GLY A 106 14.27 13.67 31.20
C GLY A 106 15.32 14.75 30.87
N THR A 107 16.29 14.46 30.01
CA THR A 107 17.30 15.41 29.56
C THR A 107 16.94 15.95 28.18
N ASN A 108 16.77 17.27 28.12
CA ASN A 108 16.53 17.99 26.87
C ASN A 108 17.84 18.04 26.08
N TYR A 109 18.02 17.13 25.12
CA TYR A 109 19.04 17.32 24.09
C TYR A 109 18.56 18.48 23.21
N GLY A 110 19.15 19.66 23.47
CA GLY A 110 18.63 20.96 23.07
C GLY A 110 18.20 21.04 21.61
N ASN A 111 17.07 21.73 21.38
CA ASN A 111 16.55 22.42 20.17
C ASN A 111 16.87 21.91 18.75
N GLY A 112 17.43 20.72 18.58
CA GLY A 112 17.77 20.14 17.30
C GLY A 112 16.55 19.55 16.64
N LYS A 113 15.94 20.32 15.74
CA LYS A 113 14.89 19.81 14.87
C LYS A 113 15.53 18.83 13.88
N ILE A 114 15.38 17.53 14.11
CA ILE A 114 15.78 16.50 13.15
C ILE A 114 14.66 16.36 12.12
N LYS A 115 14.95 16.59 10.84
CA LYS A 115 14.02 16.25 9.75
C LYS A 115 14.43 14.90 9.18
N THR A 116 13.54 13.92 9.31
CA THR A 116 13.70 12.61 8.67
C THR A 116 12.76 12.55 7.49
N SER A 117 13.29 12.40 6.28
CA SER A 117 12.50 12.19 5.07
C SER A 117 12.75 10.80 4.54
N GLN A 118 11.71 10.19 3.98
CA GLN A 118 11.74 8.85 3.43
C GLN A 118 11.20 8.87 2.00
N ILE A 119 11.92 8.22 1.10
CA ILE A 119 11.51 7.97 -0.28
C ILE A 119 11.34 6.46 -0.44
N PRO A 120 10.12 5.92 -0.27
CA PRO A 120 9.86 4.52 -0.52
C PRO A 120 9.71 4.24 -2.02
N PHE A 121 10.36 3.19 -2.51
CA PHE A 121 10.14 2.58 -3.81
C PHE A 121 9.63 1.16 -3.58
N LYS A 122 8.38 0.91 -3.95
CA LYS A 122 7.68 -0.35 -3.62
C LYS A 122 6.96 -0.90 -4.84
N ALA A 123 7.01 -2.20 -5.01
CA ALA A 123 6.17 -2.93 -5.95
C ALA A 123 5.30 -3.91 -5.18
N GLY A 124 4.09 -4.17 -5.66
CA GLY A 124 3.14 -5.01 -4.97
C GLY A 124 2.05 -5.53 -5.88
N PHE A 125 1.24 -6.42 -5.32
CA PHE A 125 0.06 -6.96 -5.99
C PHE A 125 -1.17 -6.53 -5.25
N ARG A 126 -2.15 -5.98 -5.96
CA ARG A 126 -3.46 -5.63 -5.41
C ARG A 126 -4.45 -6.73 -5.73
N TYR A 127 -5.18 -7.14 -4.72
CA TYR A 127 -6.34 -8.01 -4.83
C TYR A 127 -7.59 -7.26 -4.36
N SER A 128 -8.54 -7.05 -5.26
CA SER A 128 -9.79 -6.31 -5.03
C SER A 128 -10.96 -7.27 -4.87
N LEU A 129 -11.67 -7.14 -3.75
CA LEU A 129 -12.88 -7.87 -3.36
C LEU A 129 -14.05 -6.88 -3.29
N GLY A 130 -14.62 -6.56 -4.45
CA GLY A 130 -15.65 -5.53 -4.57
C GLY A 130 -15.09 -4.15 -4.25
N ARG A 131 -15.58 -3.52 -3.17
CA ARG A 131 -15.12 -2.18 -2.74
C ARG A 131 -13.85 -2.22 -1.91
N PHE A 132 -13.54 -3.36 -1.30
CA PHE A 132 -12.35 -3.52 -0.48
C PHE A 132 -11.21 -4.05 -1.32
N TYR A 133 -9.99 -3.65 -1.01
CA TYR A 133 -8.82 -4.24 -1.61
C TYR A 133 -7.72 -4.41 -0.56
N MET A 134 -6.87 -5.40 -0.80
CA MET A 134 -5.62 -5.59 -0.10
C MET A 134 -4.47 -5.56 -1.09
N GLU A 135 -3.35 -5.02 -0.67
CA GLU A 135 -2.18 -4.78 -1.51
C GLU A 135 -0.91 -4.99 -0.67
N PRO A 136 -0.40 -6.23 -0.60
CA PRO A 136 0.96 -6.47 -0.14
C PRO A 136 1.96 -5.81 -1.09
N GLN A 137 2.92 -5.10 -0.51
CA GLN A 137 3.99 -4.38 -1.20
C GLN A 137 5.34 -4.71 -0.57
N LEU A 138 6.37 -4.81 -1.41
CA LEU A 138 7.76 -5.01 -1.00
C LEU A 138 8.64 -4.06 -1.80
N GLY A 139 9.76 -3.66 -1.23
CA GLY A 139 10.70 -2.78 -1.92
C GLY A 139 11.80 -2.25 -1.03
N VAL A 140 12.27 -1.06 -1.37
CA VAL A 140 13.38 -0.40 -0.69
C VAL A 140 13.01 1.04 -0.39
N SER A 141 13.41 1.53 0.78
CA SER A 141 13.24 2.93 1.14
C SER A 141 14.59 3.58 1.34
N LEU A 142 14.72 4.78 0.80
CA LEU A 142 15.83 5.67 1.06
C LEU A 142 15.41 6.60 2.19
N LEU A 143 16.07 6.49 3.34
CA LEU A 143 15.89 7.38 4.47
C LEU A 143 16.98 8.42 4.44
N ARG A 144 16.58 9.68 4.52
CA ARG A 144 17.46 10.83 4.60
C ARG A 144 17.20 11.55 5.91
N GLN A 145 18.21 11.60 6.76
CA GLN A 145 18.15 12.33 8.02
C GLN A 145 18.97 13.59 7.87
N LYS A 146 18.34 14.75 8.05
CA LYS A 146 19.02 16.05 8.04
C LYS A 146 18.95 16.67 9.43
N MET A 147 20.11 16.92 10.02
CA MET A 147 20.23 17.73 11.23
C MET A 147 20.13 19.20 10.82
N ILE A 148 19.09 19.91 11.28
CA ILE A 148 18.89 21.31 10.92
C ILE A 148 20.01 22.20 11.49
N ASP A 149 20.54 21.85 12.66
CA ASP A 149 21.48 22.70 13.39
C ASP A 149 22.92 22.62 12.87
N THR A 150 23.35 21.45 12.39
CA THR A 150 24.74 21.22 11.93
C THR A 150 24.85 21.10 10.40
N GLY A 151 23.73 20.98 9.69
CA GLY A 151 23.72 20.76 8.24
C GLY A 151 24.13 19.36 7.78
N ASN A 152 24.59 18.49 8.69
CA ASN A 152 24.93 17.10 8.40
C ASN A 152 23.72 16.32 7.89
N SER A 153 23.93 15.57 6.81
CA SER A 153 22.94 14.67 6.23
C SER A 153 23.47 13.25 6.19
N ASP A 154 22.71 12.31 6.74
CA ASP A 154 22.97 10.89 6.62
C ASP A 154 21.92 10.25 5.70
N ASN A 155 22.37 9.34 4.84
CA ASN A 155 21.55 8.62 3.89
C ASN A 155 21.65 7.13 4.21
N THR A 156 20.54 6.53 4.62
CA THR A 156 20.46 5.10 4.90
C THR A 156 19.45 4.44 3.98
N THR A 157 19.81 3.31 3.39
CA THR A 157 18.89 2.46 2.64
C THR A 157 18.38 1.33 3.54
N GLY A 158 17.10 1.00 3.41
CA GLY A 158 16.47 -0.09 4.16
C GLY A 158 15.53 -0.90 3.30
N PHE A 159 15.49 -2.21 3.54
CA PHE A 159 14.47 -3.07 2.94
C PHE A 159 13.11 -2.72 3.54
N THR A 160 12.10 -2.55 2.70
CA THR A 160 10.77 -2.10 3.11
C THR A 160 9.72 -3.11 2.72
N TYR A 161 8.84 -3.44 3.65
CA TYR A 161 7.64 -4.23 3.42
C TYR A 161 6.44 -3.43 3.88
N ALA A 162 5.34 -3.48 3.12
CA ALA A 162 4.12 -2.81 3.49
C ALA A 162 2.90 -3.67 3.18
N GLY A 163 1.90 -3.62 4.05
CA GLY A 163 0.57 -4.14 3.80
C GLY A 163 -0.41 -2.99 3.69
N ASN A 164 -1.05 -2.82 2.54
CA ASN A 164 -2.04 -1.79 2.33
C ASN A 164 -3.43 -2.43 2.24
N ILE A 165 -4.41 -1.87 2.94
CA ILE A 165 -5.80 -2.27 2.88
C ILE A 165 -6.62 -1.00 2.67
N GLY A 166 -7.48 -1.00 1.67
CA GLY A 166 -8.28 0.19 1.37
C GLY A 166 -9.68 -0.14 0.92
N VAL A 167 -10.46 0.93 0.84
CA VAL A 167 -11.82 0.93 0.31
C VAL A 167 -11.92 1.96 -0.79
N LEU A 168 -12.52 1.56 -1.91
CA LEU A 168 -12.93 2.49 -2.95
C LEU A 168 -14.22 3.17 -2.49
N ALA A 169 -14.11 4.47 -2.21
CA ALA A 169 -15.25 5.29 -1.83
C ALA A 169 -16.04 5.70 -3.07
N THR A 170 -15.29 6.05 -4.13
CA THR A 170 -15.78 6.33 -5.49
C THR A 170 -14.85 5.61 -6.48
N ARG A 171 -15.29 5.42 -7.74
CA ARG A 171 -14.43 4.88 -8.83
C ARG A 171 -13.04 5.51 -8.92
N ASP A 172 -12.94 6.82 -8.67
CA ASP A 172 -11.69 7.57 -8.79
C ASP A 172 -11.08 7.92 -7.42
N PHE A 173 -11.77 7.65 -6.30
CA PHE A 173 -11.33 8.04 -4.96
C PHE A 173 -11.09 6.82 -4.05
N ASP A 174 -9.87 6.73 -3.55
CA ASP A 174 -9.35 5.61 -2.77
C ASP A 174 -8.92 6.08 -1.38
N ILE A 175 -9.48 5.45 -0.36
CA ILE A 175 -9.08 5.64 1.04
C ILE A 175 -8.42 4.36 1.51
N SER A 176 -7.17 4.45 1.95
CA SER A 176 -6.40 3.26 2.32
C SER A 176 -5.57 3.47 3.57
N VAL A 177 -5.46 2.41 4.36
CA VAL A 177 -4.58 2.33 5.52
C VAL A 177 -3.44 1.37 5.17
N ARG A 178 -2.23 1.79 5.43
CA ARG A 178 -1.02 1.04 5.15
C ARG A 178 -0.22 0.84 6.41
N TYR A 179 0.13 -0.40 6.72
CA TYR A 179 1.21 -0.68 7.65
C TYR A 179 2.51 -0.81 6.86
N GLU A 180 3.56 -0.10 7.27
CA GLU A 180 4.88 -0.18 6.64
C GLU A 180 5.94 -0.47 7.68
N GLY A 181 6.79 -1.44 7.37
CA GLY A 181 7.97 -1.81 8.14
C GLY A 181 9.23 -1.70 7.29
N ILE A 182 10.26 -1.08 7.84
CA ILE A 182 11.57 -0.89 7.22
C ILE A 182 12.60 -1.57 8.10
N SER A 183 13.30 -2.54 7.54
CA SER A 183 14.45 -3.19 8.18
C SER A 183 15.73 -2.53 7.68
N LYS A 184 16.51 -1.94 8.60
CA LYS A 184 17.84 -1.39 8.34
C LYS A 184 18.89 -2.05 9.22
N SER A 185 20.16 -2.02 8.82
CA SER A 185 21.26 -2.45 9.69
C SER A 185 21.26 -1.61 10.97
N GLY A 186 20.91 -2.23 12.11
CA GLY A 186 20.83 -1.58 13.42
C GLY A 186 19.42 -1.27 13.94
N GLY A 187 18.34 -1.70 13.26
CA GLY A 187 16.98 -1.64 13.84
C GLY A 187 15.85 -1.76 12.83
N SER A 188 14.63 -1.96 13.33
CA SER A 188 13.40 -1.98 12.52
C SER A 188 12.53 -0.78 12.84
N ILE A 189 12.04 -0.12 11.79
CA ILE A 189 11.18 1.06 11.85
C ILE A 189 9.81 0.66 11.33
N GLY A 190 8.75 0.88 12.10
CA GLY A 190 7.37 0.64 11.69
C GLY A 190 6.50 1.90 11.78
N TYR A 191 5.63 2.13 10.81
CA TYR A 191 4.62 3.18 10.88
C TYR A 191 3.32 2.76 10.22
N LEU A 192 2.22 3.35 10.68
CA LEU A 192 0.89 3.17 10.13
C LEU A 192 0.52 4.43 9.35
N GLY A 193 0.42 4.29 8.04
CA GLY A 193 0.02 5.33 7.11
C GLY A 193 -1.48 5.33 6.84
N LEU A 194 -2.09 6.51 6.76
CA LEU A 194 -3.36 6.73 6.07
C LEU A 194 -3.06 7.41 4.73
N ARG A 195 -3.64 6.90 3.66
CA ARG A 195 -3.53 7.44 2.31
C ARG A 195 -4.92 7.82 1.79
N LEU A 196 -5.00 9.01 1.25
CA LEU A 196 -6.13 9.49 0.45
C LEU A 196 -5.62 9.73 -0.96
N ALA A 197 -6.14 9.00 -1.94
CA ALA A 197 -5.64 9.05 -3.30
C ALA A 197 -6.77 9.23 -4.32
N TYR A 198 -6.46 10.01 -5.35
CA TYR A 198 -7.27 10.15 -6.54
C TYR A 198 -6.60 9.37 -7.67
N SER A 199 -7.35 8.47 -8.31
CA SER A 199 -6.90 7.61 -9.40
C SER A 199 -7.43 8.12 -10.73
N PHE A 200 -6.53 8.30 -11.68
CA PHE A 200 -6.84 8.65 -13.05
C PHE A 200 -6.56 7.42 -13.93
N PRO A 201 -7.56 6.88 -14.64
CA PRO A 201 -7.29 5.90 -15.68
C PRO A 201 -6.64 6.60 -16.87
N PHE A 202 -5.52 6.06 -17.37
CA PHE A 202 -4.81 6.59 -18.53
C PHE A 202 -4.74 5.49 -19.60
N GLY A 203 -5.48 5.67 -20.69
CA GLY A 203 -5.47 4.75 -21.84
C GLY A 203 -6.79 3.99 -22.05
N LYS A 204 -7.41 4.25 -23.20
CA LYS A 204 -8.29 3.32 -23.92
C LYS A 204 -7.52 2.75 -25.09
#